data_AF-A0A183JHM4-F1
#
_entry.id   AF-A0A183JHM4-F1
#
_cell.length_a   1.000
_cell.length_b   1.000
_cell.length_c   1.000
_cell.angle_alpha   90.00
_cell.angle_beta   90.00
_cell.angle_gamma   90.00
#
_symmetry.space_group_name_H-M   'P 1'
#
loop_
_entity.id
_entity.type
_entity.pdbx_description
1 polymer ?
#
loop_
_entity_poly.entity_id
_entity_poly.type
_entity_poly.pdbx_seq_one_letter_code
_entity_poly.pdbx_strand_id
1 'polypeptide(L)'
;MSSLVNNREEARPVSTTTYFLGIVKQVLSGDTIVIRDRPINGPPPERTIILSNISCGRVARKPSTGIPTGTPEDPFAWEAREFVRTLLVGKEVCYSVETEQPSGRKYGCVYVGTF
;
A
#
# COMPACT_ATOMS: atom_id res chain seq x y z
N MET A 1 28.49 -45.58 0.31
CA MET A 1 28.02 -44.53 1.24
C MET A 1 27.76 -43.26 0.43
N SER A 2 26.52 -43.05 0.00
CA SER A 2 26.07 -41.83 -0.68
C SER A 2 24.81 -41.40 0.04
N SER A 3 24.96 -40.54 1.04
CA SER A 3 23.86 -40.03 1.86
C SER A 3 22.97 -39.13 1.01
N LEU A 4 21.71 -39.54 0.92
CA LEU A 4 20.59 -38.78 0.35
C LEU A 4 20.56 -37.39 0.99
N VAL A 5 20.82 -36.35 0.19
CA VAL A 5 20.60 -34.96 0.61
C VAL A 5 19.09 -34.76 0.68
N ASN A 6 18.59 -34.67 1.91
CA ASN A 6 17.19 -34.53 2.23
C ASN A 6 16.75 -33.11 1.84
N ASN A 7 16.13 -32.96 0.67
CA ASN A 7 15.44 -31.72 0.28
C ASN A 7 14.24 -31.53 1.20
N ARG A 8 14.46 -30.84 2.33
CA ARG A 8 13.38 -30.25 3.10
C ARG A 8 12.97 -28.98 2.35
N GLU A 9 11.96 -29.09 1.51
CA GLU A 9 11.11 -27.93 1.20
C GLU A 9 10.52 -27.46 2.53
N GLU A 10 11.18 -26.48 3.13
CA GLU A 10 10.71 -25.79 4.31
C GLU A 10 9.43 -25.05 3.90
N ALA A 11 8.28 -25.65 4.22
CA ALA A 11 6.98 -25.05 3.96
C ALA A 11 7.00 -23.63 4.55
N ARG A 12 6.89 -22.61 3.68
CA ARG A 12 6.76 -21.23 4.14
C ARG A 12 5.65 -21.21 5.19
N PRO A 13 5.88 -20.69 6.41
CA PRO A 13 4.83 -20.60 7.40
C PRO A 13 3.66 -19.89 6.74
N VAL A 14 2.48 -20.54 6.75
CA VAL A 14 1.25 -19.93 6.24
C VAL A 14 0.93 -18.78 7.19
N SER A 15 1.46 -17.61 6.89
CA SER A 15 1.15 -16.40 7.63
C SER A 15 -0.34 -16.17 7.47
N THR A 16 -1.11 -16.34 8.54
CA THR A 16 -2.53 -15.99 8.56
C THR A 16 -2.66 -14.50 8.24
N THR A 17 -3.07 -14.21 7.03
CA THR A 17 -3.30 -12.85 6.55
C THR A 17 -4.54 -12.29 7.23
N THR A 18 -4.34 -11.31 8.12
CA THR A 18 -5.46 -10.56 8.72
C THR A 18 -6.00 -9.55 7.71
N TYR A 19 -7.32 -9.55 7.55
CA TYR A 19 -8.04 -8.60 6.72
C TYR A 19 -8.68 -7.50 7.57
N PHE A 20 -8.63 -6.29 7.04
CA PHE A 20 -9.20 -5.09 7.66
C PHE A 20 -10.14 -4.41 6.68
N LEU A 21 -11.17 -3.75 7.20
CA LEU A 21 -12.04 -2.88 6.43
C LEU A 21 -11.68 -1.42 6.70
N GLY A 22 -11.83 -0.56 5.71
CA GLY A 22 -11.63 0.86 5.88
C GLY A 22 -12.06 1.67 4.66
N ILE A 23 -12.11 2.99 4.82
CA ILE A 23 -12.50 3.92 3.75
C ILE A 23 -11.25 4.59 3.21
N VAL A 24 -11.07 4.57 1.89
CA VAL A 24 -9.91 5.22 1.26
C VAL A 24 -10.07 6.74 1.34
N LYS A 25 -9.15 7.40 2.03
CA LYS A 25 -9.11 8.84 2.23
C LYS A 25 -8.46 9.56 1.05
N GLN A 26 -7.28 9.11 0.65
CA GLN A 26 -6.48 9.75 -0.40
C GLN A 26 -5.49 8.78 -1.04
N VAL A 27 -5.00 9.16 -2.22
CA VAL A 27 -3.96 8.44 -2.98
C VAL A 27 -2.73 9.34 -3.10
N LEU A 28 -1.59 8.84 -2.62
CA LEU A 28 -0.31 9.55 -2.63
C LEU A 28 0.45 9.33 -3.95
N SER A 29 0.42 8.10 -4.46
CA SER A 29 0.99 7.65 -5.75
C SER A 29 0.19 6.44 -6.27
N GLY A 30 0.45 5.97 -7.49
CA GLY A 30 -0.26 4.82 -8.07
C GLY A 30 -0.17 3.52 -7.27
N ASP A 31 0.76 3.43 -6.32
CA ASP A 31 0.98 2.27 -5.44
C ASP A 31 0.77 2.58 -3.95
N THR A 32 0.50 3.83 -3.56
CA THR A 32 0.45 4.21 -2.15
C THR A 32 -0.85 4.93 -1.82
N ILE A 33 -1.63 4.34 -0.91
CA ILE A 33 -2.94 4.83 -0.51
C ILE A 33 -3.03 5.04 1.00
N VAL A 34 -3.91 5.96 1.41
CA VAL A 34 -4.22 6.20 2.82
C VAL A 34 -5.66 5.77 3.08
N ILE A 35 -5.82 4.84 4.01
CA ILE A 35 -7.09 4.30 4.46
C ILE A 35 -7.35 4.83 5.88
N ARG A 36 -8.60 5.20 6.15
CA ARG A 36 -9.04 5.57 7.49
C ARG A 36 -10.12 4.61 7.97
N ASP A 37 -10.20 4.46 9.28
CA ASP A 37 -11.33 3.77 9.90
C ASP A 37 -12.58 4.70 9.88
N ARG A 38 -13.73 4.16 10.31
CA ARG A 38 -14.93 4.98 10.52
C ARG A 38 -14.70 5.93 11.71
N PRO A 39 -15.14 7.20 11.64
CA PRO A 39 -14.99 8.12 12.75
C PRO A 39 -15.84 7.64 13.93
N ILE A 40 -15.19 7.33 15.05
CA ILE A 40 -15.82 6.97 16.32
C ILE A 40 -15.24 7.91 17.37
N ASN A 41 -16.06 8.85 17.86
CA ASN A 41 -15.72 9.75 18.97
C ASN A 41 -14.36 10.49 18.86
N GLY A 42 -13.96 10.88 17.64
CA GLY A 42 -12.73 11.63 17.42
C GLY A 42 -12.19 11.49 16.00
N PRO A 43 -11.00 12.07 15.71
CA PRO A 43 -10.31 11.88 14.44
C PRO A 43 -10.07 10.39 14.19
N PRO A 44 -10.53 9.81 13.07
CA PRO A 44 -10.34 8.40 12.79
C PRO A 44 -8.85 8.09 12.58
N PRO A 45 -8.36 6.93 13.05
CA PRO A 45 -7.00 6.51 12.78
C PRO A 45 -6.79 6.28 11.28
N GLU A 46 -5.59 6.62 10.80
CA GLU A 46 -5.19 6.50 9.40
C GLU A 46 -4.05 5.48 9.26
N ARG A 47 -4.11 4.67 8.20
CA ARG A 47 -3.08 3.71 7.82
C ARG A 47 -2.68 3.98 6.37
N THR A 48 -1.37 4.12 6.13
CA THR A 48 -0.82 4.20 4.78
C THR A 48 -0.42 2.81 4.34
N ILE A 49 -0.95 2.36 3.20
CA ILE A 49 -0.66 1.05 2.62
C ILE A 49 0.04 1.27 1.28
N ILE A 50 1.18 0.62 1.11
CA ILE A 50 1.90 0.49 -0.16
C ILE A 50 1.49 -0.86 -0.77
N LEU A 51 1.09 -0.85 -2.03
CA LEU A 51 0.64 -2.05 -2.73
C LEU A 51 1.83 -3.01 -2.93
N SER A 52 1.70 -4.23 -2.42
CA SER A 52 2.72 -5.27 -2.52
C SER A 52 3.03 -5.62 -3.98
N ASN A 53 4.29 -5.95 -4.26
CA ASN A 53 4.80 -6.45 -5.54
C ASN A 53 4.69 -5.50 -6.75
N ILE A 54 4.23 -4.27 -6.55
CA ILE A 54 4.20 -3.24 -7.58
C ILE A 54 4.93 -1.98 -7.11
N SER A 55 5.43 -1.21 -8.05
CA SER A 55 5.96 0.13 -7.83
C SER A 55 5.47 1.04 -8.93
N CYS A 56 5.02 2.24 -8.58
CA CYS A 56 4.60 3.24 -9.55
C CYS A 56 5.59 4.41 -9.61
N GLY A 57 5.54 5.15 -10.72
CA GLY A 57 6.31 6.39 -10.87
C GLY A 57 5.95 7.42 -9.81
N ARG A 58 6.91 8.27 -9.46
CA ARG A 58 6.73 9.36 -8.51
C ARG A 58 6.05 10.54 -9.19
N VAL A 59 4.97 11.01 -8.59
CA VAL A 59 4.28 12.23 -9.02
C VAL A 59 5.15 13.45 -8.67
N ALA A 60 5.07 14.50 -9.50
CA ALA A 60 5.79 15.74 -9.28
C ALA A 60 5.54 16.31 -7.87
N ARG A 61 6.60 16.83 -7.25
CA ARG A 61 6.52 17.50 -5.95
C ARG A 61 6.88 18.96 -6.10
N LYS A 62 6.08 19.82 -5.47
CA LYS A 62 6.37 21.26 -5.43
C LYS A 62 7.67 21.53 -4.64
N PRO A 63 8.37 22.63 -4.94
CA PRO A 63 9.42 23.16 -4.10
C PRO A 63 9.06 23.16 -2.62
N SER A 64 9.96 22.66 -1.78
CA SER A 64 9.84 22.70 -0.32
C SER A 64 11.21 23.00 0.30
N THR A 65 11.25 23.28 1.60
CA THR A 65 12.49 23.61 2.33
C THR A 65 13.60 22.58 2.15
N GLY A 66 13.26 21.29 1.96
CA GLY A 66 14.23 20.22 1.68
C GLY A 66 14.47 19.93 0.20
N ILE A 67 13.64 20.46 -0.71
CA ILE A 67 13.74 20.26 -2.16
C ILE A 67 13.40 21.58 -2.86
N PRO A 68 14.34 22.54 -2.95
CA PRO A 68 14.05 23.91 -3.41
C PRO A 68 13.60 24.00 -4.86
N THR A 69 13.93 23.01 -5.70
CA THR A 69 13.49 22.96 -7.10
C THR A 69 12.23 22.13 -7.31
N GLY A 70 11.73 21.47 -6.27
CA GLY A 70 10.76 20.39 -6.42
C GLY A 70 11.37 19.16 -7.11
N THR A 71 10.52 18.17 -7.40
CA THR A 71 10.91 17.00 -8.20
C THR A 71 10.01 16.88 -9.42
N PRO A 72 10.56 16.62 -10.62
CA PRO A 72 9.76 16.30 -11.78
C PRO A 72 8.98 15.00 -11.54
N GLU A 73 7.96 14.75 -12.36
CA GLU A 73 7.24 13.48 -12.37
C GLU A 73 7.96 12.43 -13.22
N ASP A 74 7.85 11.18 -12.79
CA ASP A 74 8.22 10.03 -13.63
C ASP A 74 7.14 9.81 -14.72
N PRO A 75 7.49 9.18 -15.86
CA PRO A 75 6.52 8.86 -16.90
C PRO A 75 5.31 8.08 -16.36
N PHE A 76 4.10 8.48 -16.77
CA PHE A 76 2.82 7.88 -16.39
C PHE A 76 2.46 7.94 -14.89
N ALA A 77 3.24 8.66 -14.06
CA ALA A 77 3.02 8.72 -12.62
C ALA A 77 1.68 9.38 -12.25
N TRP A 78 1.34 10.47 -12.95
CA TRP A 78 0.07 11.17 -12.74
C TRP A 78 -1.13 10.31 -13.12
N GLU A 79 -1.06 9.67 -14.29
CA GLU A 79 -2.10 8.81 -14.83
C GLU A 79 -2.33 7.59 -13.94
N ALA A 80 -1.26 6.94 -13.48
CA ALA A 80 -1.35 5.81 -12.55
C ALA A 80 -2.00 6.23 -11.22
N ARG A 81 -1.61 7.39 -10.67
CA ARG A 81 -2.25 7.94 -9.46
C ARG A 81 -3.74 8.20 -9.69
N GLU A 82 -4.10 8.77 -10.84
CA GLU A 82 -5.47 9.19 -11.13
C GLU A 82 -6.40 8.02 -11.41
N PHE A 83 -5.88 6.96 -12.04
CA PHE A 83 -6.57 5.69 -12.20
C PHE A 83 -6.99 5.12 -10.83
N VAL A 84 -6.04 5.02 -9.89
CA VAL A 84 -6.31 4.51 -8.53
C VAL A 84 -7.22 5.47 -7.75
N ARG A 85 -7.03 6.79 -7.88
CA ARG A 85 -7.87 7.80 -7.23
C ARG A 85 -9.33 7.65 -7.62
N THR A 86 -9.60 7.53 -8.92
CA THR A 86 -10.96 7.39 -9.47
C THR A 86 -11.59 6.07 -9.05
N LEU A 87 -10.79 5.01 -8.94
CA LEU A 87 -11.27 3.70 -8.53
C LEU A 87 -11.58 3.61 -7.04
N LEU A 88 -10.76 4.21 -6.16
CA LEU A 88 -10.73 3.88 -4.74
C LEU A 88 -11.23 4.97 -3.78
N VAL A 89 -10.99 6.25 -4.07
CA VAL A 89 -11.23 7.31 -3.06
C VAL A 89 -12.70 7.36 -2.65
N GLY A 90 -12.93 7.42 -1.34
CA GLY A 90 -14.28 7.44 -0.75
C GLY A 90 -14.97 6.09 -0.66
N LYS A 91 -14.41 5.02 -1.26
CA LYS A 91 -14.98 3.67 -1.18
C LYS A 91 -14.48 2.93 0.05
N GLU A 92 -15.33 2.05 0.55
CA GLU A 92 -14.95 1.03 1.53
C GLU A 92 -14.18 -0.08 0.82
N VAL A 93 -13.04 -0.47 1.37
CA VAL A 93 -12.15 -1.49 0.83
C VAL A 93 -11.78 -2.50 1.92
N CYS A 94 -11.55 -3.74 1.49
CA CYS A 94 -10.88 -4.75 2.30
C CYS A 94 -9.39 -4.72 1.98
N TYR A 95 -8.53 -4.75 2.98
CA TYR A 95 -7.09 -4.77 2.78
C TYR A 95 -6.38 -5.66 3.78
N SER A 96 -5.19 -6.12 3.42
CA SER A 96 -4.28 -6.88 4.27
C SER A 96 -2.96 -6.15 4.45
N VAL A 97 -2.23 -6.47 5.51
CA VAL A 97 -0.84 -6.06 5.71
C VAL A 97 0.02 -7.31 5.69
N GLU A 98 0.92 -7.41 4.72
CA GLU A 98 1.79 -8.57 4.51
C GLU A 98 3.17 -8.36 5.10
N THR A 99 3.69 -7.14 5.01
CA THR A 99 5.03 -6.81 5.52
C THR A 99 5.03 -5.40 6.09
N GLU A 100 5.56 -5.26 7.30
CA GLU A 100 5.83 -3.97 7.91
C GLU A 100 7.34 -3.80 8.02
N GLN A 101 7.87 -2.76 7.37
CA GLN A 101 9.29 -2.43 7.47
C GLN A 101 9.58 -1.72 8.80
N PRO A 102 10.82 -1.80 9.33
CA PRO A 102 11.24 -1.04 10.52
C PRO A 102 11.06 0.48 10.39
N SER A 103 10.97 0.98 9.14
CA SER A 103 10.65 2.38 8.83
C SER A 103 9.19 2.78 9.10
N GLY A 104 8.32 1.82 9.48
CA GLY A 104 6.88 1.99 9.65
C GLY A 104 6.08 1.89 8.35
N ARG A 105 6.72 1.57 7.22
CA ARG A 105 6.04 1.37 5.94
C ARG A 105 5.34 0.01 5.91
N LYS A 106 4.04 0.02 5.59
CA LYS A 106 3.19 -1.16 5.51
C LYS A 106 2.92 -1.51 4.07
N TYR A 107 3.27 -2.73 3.68
CA TYR A 107 3.02 -3.31 2.37
C TYR A 107 1.88 -4.31 2.48
N GLY A 108 0.99 -4.31 1.49
CA GLY A 108 -0.08 -5.29 1.43
C GLY A 108 -0.97 -5.17 0.21
N CYS A 109 -2.08 -5.88 0.26
CA CYS A 109 -3.05 -5.97 -0.84
C CYS A 109 -4.34 -5.23 -0.49
N VAL A 110 -5.01 -4.71 -1.52
CA VAL A 110 -6.28 -3.97 -1.40
C VAL A 110 -7.28 -4.56 -2.37
N TYR A 111 -8.47 -4.86 -1.88
CA TYR A 111 -9.55 -5.51 -2.60
C TYR A 111 -10.77 -4.58 -2.65
N VAL A 112 -11.27 -4.36 -3.86
CA VAL A 112 -12.47 -3.56 -4.12
C VAL A 112 -13.62 -4.49 -4.46
N GLY A 113 -14.72 -4.39 -3.74
CA GLY A 113 -15.88 -5.24 -3.97
C GLY A 113 -16.95 -5.04 -2.91
N THR A 114 -17.97 -5.89 -2.96
CA THR A 114 -18.98 -6.00 -1.90
C THR A 114 -18.48 -7.01 -0.88
N PHE A 115 -18.38 -6.61 0.38
CA PHE A 115 -17.94 -7.44 1.50
C PHE A 115 -19.03 -7.52 2.57
#